data_AF-A0A8H6TEH3-F1
#
_entry.id   AF-A0A8H6TEH3-F1
#
_cell.length_a   1.000
_cell.length_b   1.000
_cell.length_c   1.000
_cell.angle_alpha   90.00
_cell.angle_beta   90.00
_cell.angle_gamma   90.00
#
_symmetry.space_group_name_H-M   'P 1'
#
loop_
_entity.id
_entity.type
_entity.pdbx_description
1 polymer ?
#
loop_
_entity_poly.entity_id
_entity_poly.type
_entity_poly.pdbx_seq_one_letter_code
_entity_poly.pdbx_strand_id
1 'polypeptide(L)'
;MHIPDNNKPALLHIVRDLRGDVVGQLDSPSAPSGLYPDIILQVASHLNDDNAQSSFQFFDLWELILTHWFPQREGYEVKHLWFIPYLQDREGADKITFVVLKDDQSPVVLLQVSAPRDFHNVHTRAAAEALTASQFEHVAPYCDYDHSLCAIAAMGKKWSAFQRSPRLTAEEARSLGEEHIEWMDDIVSEPSFEMLECFFASLKAGVRAYRLGQ
;
A
#
# COMPACT_ATOMS: atom_id res chain seq x y z
N MET A 1 -44.82 -34.63 3.58
CA MET A 1 -43.96 -34.98 4.73
C MET A 1 -42.97 -33.83 4.86
N HIS A 2 -43.24 -32.90 5.79
CA HIS A 2 -42.58 -31.60 5.89
C HIS A 2 -41.28 -31.70 6.68
N ILE A 3 -40.23 -31.08 6.16
CA ILE A 3 -38.94 -30.84 6.83
C ILE A 3 -39.09 -29.56 7.67
N PRO A 4 -38.77 -29.56 8.98
CA PRO A 4 -38.66 -28.32 9.74
C PRO A 4 -37.21 -27.85 9.80
N ASP A 5 -37.02 -26.61 9.35
CA ASP A 5 -35.90 -25.74 9.68
C ASP A 5 -35.76 -25.60 11.20
N ASN A 6 -34.51 -25.65 11.70
CA ASN A 6 -34.22 -25.26 13.07
C ASN A 6 -32.97 -24.38 13.11
N ASN A 7 -33.23 -23.12 12.75
CA ASN A 7 -32.39 -21.97 12.98
C ASN A 7 -32.31 -21.72 14.51
N LYS A 8 -31.15 -22.02 15.14
CA LYS A 8 -30.90 -21.65 16.54
C LYS A 8 -29.77 -20.61 16.60
N PRO A 9 -30.01 -19.40 17.13
CA PRO A 9 -28.92 -18.48 17.44
C PRO A 9 -28.12 -18.98 18.65
N ALA A 10 -26.80 -18.90 18.56
CA ALA A 10 -25.90 -19.18 19.67
C ALA A 10 -26.14 -18.17 20.80
N LEU A 11 -26.56 -18.67 21.95
CA LEU A 11 -26.82 -17.90 23.17
C LEU A 11 -25.48 -17.56 23.82
N LEU A 12 -25.10 -16.29 23.85
CA LEU A 12 -23.88 -15.82 24.51
C LEU A 12 -24.11 -15.79 26.02
N HIS A 13 -23.52 -16.74 26.75
CA HIS A 13 -23.56 -16.78 28.22
C HIS A 13 -22.53 -15.79 28.78
N ILE A 14 -22.98 -14.61 29.21
CA ILE A 14 -22.16 -13.70 30.03
C ILE A 14 -22.23 -14.21 31.48
N VAL A 15 -21.18 -14.88 31.93
CA VAL A 15 -20.98 -15.21 33.35
C VAL A 15 -20.54 -13.92 34.04
N ARG A 16 -21.43 -13.31 34.82
CA ARG A 16 -21.06 -12.25 35.77
C ARG A 16 -20.60 -12.91 37.06
N ASP A 17 -19.32 -12.78 37.37
CA ASP A 17 -18.82 -13.08 38.71
C ASP A 17 -19.32 -12.00 39.69
N LEU A 18 -19.80 -12.44 40.85
CA LEU A 18 -20.47 -11.64 41.90
C LEU A 18 -19.52 -11.35 43.07
N ARG A 19 -18.23 -11.18 42.77
CA ARG A 19 -17.22 -10.80 43.76
C ARG A 19 -16.62 -9.48 43.34
N GLY A 20 -17.17 -8.42 43.92
CA GLY A 20 -16.61 -7.09 43.79
C GLY A 20 -15.19 -7.08 44.35
N ASP A 21 -14.23 -6.92 43.46
CA ASP A 21 -12.94 -6.32 43.74
C ASP A 21 -12.59 -5.40 42.57
N VAL A 22 -12.34 -4.14 42.91
CA VAL A 22 -11.91 -3.07 42.01
C VAL A 22 -10.47 -3.39 41.61
N VAL A 23 -10.30 -4.00 40.44
CA VAL A 23 -8.99 -4.15 39.81
C VAL A 23 -8.87 -3.11 38.71
N GLY A 24 -7.77 -2.36 38.79
CA GLY A 24 -7.50 -1.14 38.06
C GLY A 24 -7.88 -1.19 36.59
N GLN A 25 -8.45 -0.07 36.18
CA GLN A 25 -8.62 0.34 34.80
C GLN A 25 -7.26 0.24 34.09
N LEU A 26 -7.03 -0.89 33.43
CA LEU A 26 -6.08 -0.99 32.32
C LEU A 26 -6.71 -0.14 31.22
N ASP A 27 -6.39 1.15 31.24
CA ASP A 27 -6.42 1.98 30.05
C ASP A 27 -5.43 1.34 29.07
N SER A 28 -5.93 0.33 28.37
CA SER A 28 -5.34 -0.13 27.13
C SER A 28 -5.36 1.10 26.23
N PRO A 29 -4.23 1.54 25.65
CA PRO A 29 -4.27 2.61 24.67
C PRO A 29 -5.18 2.11 23.55
N SER A 30 -6.38 2.68 23.48
CA SER A 30 -7.34 2.37 22.43
C SER A 30 -6.68 2.72 21.11
N ALA A 31 -6.30 1.71 20.34
CA ALA A 31 -6.00 1.92 18.93
C ALA A 31 -7.17 2.69 18.32
N PRO A 32 -6.92 3.71 17.48
CA PRO A 32 -8.00 4.45 16.84
C PRO A 32 -8.81 3.46 16.01
N SER A 33 -10.06 3.25 16.43
CA SER A 33 -11.03 2.46 15.67
C SER A 33 -11.35 3.18 14.35
N GLY A 34 -11.06 2.54 13.21
CA GLY A 34 -11.88 2.73 12.00
C GLY A 34 -11.27 3.25 10.70
N LEU A 35 -9.98 3.09 10.41
CA LEU A 35 -9.40 3.49 9.11
C LEU A 35 -8.97 2.29 8.27
N TYR A 36 -8.00 1.52 8.77
CA TYR A 36 -7.66 0.22 8.19
C TYR A 36 -8.36 -0.93 8.95
N PRO A 37 -8.58 -2.09 8.30
CA PRO A 37 -9.02 -3.31 8.99
C PRO A 37 -8.07 -3.69 10.14
N ASP A 38 -8.62 -4.26 11.22
CA ASP A 38 -7.88 -4.62 12.44
C ASP A 38 -6.61 -5.43 12.18
N ILE A 39 -6.63 -6.34 11.21
CA ILE A 39 -5.46 -7.16 10.85
C ILE A 39 -4.27 -6.30 10.39
N ILE A 40 -4.51 -5.23 9.64
CA ILE A 40 -3.47 -4.31 9.17
C ILE A 40 -2.88 -3.53 10.35
N LEU A 41 -3.76 -3.01 11.21
CA LEU A 41 -3.36 -2.28 12.41
C LEU A 41 -2.55 -3.18 13.37
N GLN A 42 -2.98 -4.43 13.53
CA GLN A 42 -2.28 -5.41 14.35
C GLN A 42 -0.88 -5.70 13.80
N VAL A 43 -0.76 -6.00 12.50
CA VAL A 43 0.55 -6.24 11.87
C VAL A 43 1.46 -5.01 12.01
N ALA A 44 0.95 -3.80 11.73
CA ALA A 44 1.70 -2.57 11.87
C ALA A 44 2.19 -2.33 13.32
N SER A 45 1.38 -2.70 14.32
CA SER A 45 1.73 -2.53 15.74
C SER A 45 2.93 -3.38 16.17
N HIS A 46 3.22 -4.47 15.46
CA HIS A 46 4.38 -5.34 15.70
C HIS A 46 5.64 -4.87 14.96
N LEU A 47 5.54 -3.86 14.10
CA LEU A 47 6.62 -3.36 13.24
C LEU A 47 7.09 -1.97 13.65
N ASN A 48 7.73 -1.86 14.82
CA ASN A 48 8.24 -0.59 15.37
C ASN A 48 9.77 -0.44 15.34
N ASP A 49 10.49 -1.36 14.69
CA ASP A 49 11.94 -1.28 14.57
C ASP A 49 12.36 -0.42 13.37
N ASP A 50 12.52 0.88 13.63
CA ASP A 50 13.05 1.85 12.67
C ASP A 50 14.52 1.62 12.30
N ASN A 51 15.25 0.78 13.06
CA ASN A 51 16.65 0.45 12.80
C ASN A 51 16.82 -0.91 12.11
N ALA A 52 15.73 -1.54 11.70
CA ALA A 52 15.77 -2.84 11.03
C ALA A 52 16.65 -2.79 9.78
N GLN A 53 17.57 -3.75 9.68
CA GLN A 53 18.50 -3.86 8.55
C GLN A 53 17.86 -4.51 7.32
N SER A 54 16.66 -5.07 7.47
CA SER A 54 15.93 -5.75 6.40
C SER A 54 14.57 -5.13 6.19
N SER A 55 14.15 -5.05 4.93
CA SER A 55 12.80 -4.61 4.56
C SER A 55 11.77 -5.74 4.57
N PHE A 56 12.19 -7.01 4.55
CA PHE A 56 11.29 -8.17 4.39
C PHE A 56 10.17 -8.23 5.43
N GLN A 57 10.44 -7.83 6.68
CA GLN A 57 9.42 -7.83 7.74
C GLN A 57 8.25 -6.86 7.48
N PHE A 58 8.43 -5.87 6.59
CA PHE A 58 7.39 -4.92 6.23
C PHE A 58 6.57 -5.36 5.02
N PHE A 59 6.95 -6.44 4.33
CA PHE A 59 6.30 -6.85 3.09
C PHE A 59 4.85 -7.27 3.32
N ASP A 60 4.59 -8.06 4.37
CA ASP A 60 3.22 -8.48 4.72
C ASP A 60 2.30 -7.29 4.99
N LEU A 61 2.81 -6.24 5.66
CA LEU A 61 2.05 -5.01 5.90
C LEU A 61 1.67 -4.33 4.58
N TRP A 62 2.66 -4.14 3.70
CA TRP A 62 2.45 -3.47 2.43
C TRP A 62 1.55 -4.27 1.48
N GLU A 63 1.67 -5.59 1.45
CA GLU A 63 0.78 -6.46 0.67
C GLU A 63 -0.67 -6.36 1.16
N LEU A 64 -0.89 -6.36 2.48
CA LEU A 64 -2.22 -6.19 3.05
C LEU A 64 -2.83 -4.83 2.71
N ILE A 65 -2.05 -3.75 2.79
CA ILE A 65 -2.49 -2.39 2.44
C ILE A 65 -2.84 -2.29 0.96
N LEU A 66 -1.98 -2.80 0.07
CA LEU A 66 -2.26 -2.81 -1.36
C LEU A 66 -3.48 -3.67 -1.70
N THR A 67 -3.66 -4.82 -1.05
CA THR A 67 -4.82 -5.69 -1.27
C THR A 67 -6.11 -5.07 -0.75
N HIS A 68 -6.04 -4.29 0.34
CA HIS A 68 -7.18 -3.52 0.86
C HIS A 68 -7.64 -2.47 -0.16
N TRP A 69 -6.69 -1.71 -0.72
CA TRP A 69 -7.00 -0.66 -1.68
C TRP A 69 -7.26 -1.17 -3.10
N PHE A 70 -6.66 -2.27 -3.52
CA PHE A 70 -6.77 -2.84 -4.87
C PHE A 70 -7.19 -4.32 -4.80
N PRO A 71 -8.42 -4.60 -4.37
CA PRO A 71 -8.84 -5.97 -4.13
C PRO A 71 -9.08 -6.72 -5.45
N GLN A 72 -8.76 -8.02 -5.46
CA GLN A 72 -8.89 -8.86 -6.66
C GLN A 72 -10.29 -8.90 -7.26
N ARG A 73 -11.32 -8.78 -6.42
CA ARG A 73 -12.73 -8.70 -6.86
C ARG A 73 -13.05 -7.48 -7.74
N GLU A 74 -12.20 -6.45 -7.75
CA GLU A 74 -12.32 -5.28 -8.61
C GLU A 74 -11.50 -5.40 -9.91
N GLY A 75 -10.82 -6.53 -10.13
CA GLY A 75 -9.99 -6.77 -11.31
C GLY A 75 -8.55 -6.28 -11.18
N TYR A 76 -8.02 -6.27 -9.94
CA TYR A 76 -6.63 -5.94 -9.65
C TYR A 76 -5.86 -7.17 -9.15
N GLU A 77 -4.55 -7.20 -9.41
CA GLU A 77 -3.67 -8.25 -8.94
C GLU A 77 -2.43 -7.60 -8.30
N VAL A 78 -2.18 -7.89 -7.02
CA VAL A 78 -0.94 -7.49 -6.34
C VAL A 78 0.10 -8.58 -6.57
N LYS A 79 1.24 -8.24 -7.19
CA LYS A 79 2.37 -9.16 -7.37
C LYS A 79 3.58 -8.69 -6.58
N HIS A 80 4.20 -9.65 -5.89
CA HIS A 80 5.41 -9.46 -5.12
C HIS A 80 6.66 -9.83 -5.92
N LEU A 81 7.77 -9.10 -5.72
CA LEU A 81 9.06 -9.25 -6.40
C LEU A 81 8.91 -9.32 -7.92
N TRP A 82 8.16 -8.36 -8.47
CA TRP A 82 7.84 -8.33 -9.87
C TRP A 82 9.04 -7.92 -10.72
N PHE A 83 9.21 -8.61 -11.83
CA PHE A 83 10.26 -8.36 -12.80
C PHE A 83 9.73 -7.49 -13.94
N ILE A 84 10.52 -6.49 -14.32
CA ILE A 84 10.26 -5.71 -15.53
C ILE A 84 10.59 -6.61 -16.73
N PRO A 85 9.64 -6.91 -17.64
CA PRO A 85 9.80 -8.01 -18.59
C PRO A 85 11.04 -7.93 -19.50
N TYR A 86 11.48 -6.74 -19.93
CA TYR A 86 12.68 -6.60 -20.77
C TYR A 86 14.01 -6.59 -20.00
N LEU A 87 13.97 -6.49 -18.67
CA LEU A 87 15.17 -6.56 -17.83
C LEU A 87 15.43 -7.97 -17.32
N GLN A 88 14.51 -8.91 -17.50
CA GLN A 88 14.58 -10.25 -16.90
C GLN A 88 15.89 -11.00 -17.21
N ASP A 89 16.45 -10.81 -18.41
CA ASP A 89 17.69 -11.47 -18.85
C ASP A 89 18.98 -10.71 -18.48
N ARG A 90 18.87 -9.54 -17.85
CA ARG A 90 20.04 -8.76 -17.40
C ARG A 90 20.44 -9.22 -16.00
N GLU A 91 21.69 -9.66 -15.85
CA GLU A 91 22.29 -9.84 -14.54
C GLU A 91 22.18 -8.54 -13.73
N GLY A 92 21.59 -8.63 -12.54
CA GLY A 92 21.36 -7.48 -11.66
C GLY A 92 20.10 -6.67 -11.97
N ALA A 93 19.15 -7.21 -12.73
CA ALA A 93 17.85 -6.55 -12.93
C ALA A 93 17.14 -6.31 -11.59
N ASP A 94 16.96 -5.03 -11.27
CA ASP A 94 16.29 -4.61 -10.04
C ASP A 94 14.83 -5.05 -10.08
N LYS A 95 14.43 -5.81 -9.05
CA LYS A 95 13.05 -6.21 -8.85
C LYS A 95 12.30 -5.09 -8.15
N ILE A 96 11.06 -4.87 -8.59
CA ILE A 96 10.12 -4.01 -7.87
C ILE A 96 9.53 -4.83 -6.74
N THR A 97 9.50 -4.30 -5.52
CA THR A 97 8.98 -5.05 -4.37
C THR A 97 7.53 -5.47 -4.58
N PHE A 98 6.67 -4.53 -4.98
CA PHE A 98 5.28 -4.83 -5.34
C PHE A 98 4.86 -4.05 -6.58
N VAL A 99 4.03 -4.69 -7.39
CA VAL A 99 3.24 -4.03 -8.45
C VAL A 99 1.77 -4.36 -8.26
N VAL A 100 0.91 -3.38 -8.53
CA VAL A 100 -0.51 -3.61 -8.72
C VAL A 100 -0.80 -3.59 -10.21
N LEU A 101 -1.36 -4.68 -10.73
CA LEU A 101 -1.75 -4.85 -12.12
C LEU A 101 -3.27 -4.84 -12.26
N LYS A 102 -3.76 -4.43 -13.42
CA LYS A 102 -5.14 -4.65 -13.85
C LYS A 102 -5.33 -6.05 -14.46
N ASP A 103 -6.57 -6.40 -14.78
CA ASP A 103 -6.93 -7.61 -15.54
C ASP A 103 -6.15 -7.77 -16.86
N ASP A 104 -5.84 -6.65 -17.53
CA ASP A 104 -5.08 -6.60 -18.79
C ASP A 104 -3.55 -6.65 -18.56
N GLN A 105 -3.10 -6.89 -17.32
CA GLN A 105 -1.71 -6.89 -16.88
C GLN A 105 -1.00 -5.53 -17.00
N SER A 106 -1.74 -4.42 -17.16
CA SER A 106 -1.17 -3.07 -17.12
C SER A 106 -0.87 -2.65 -15.66
N PRO A 107 0.32 -2.13 -15.37
CA PRO A 107 0.66 -1.61 -14.05
C PRO A 107 -0.08 -0.32 -13.70
N VAL A 108 -0.55 -0.22 -12.45
CA VAL A 108 -1.21 0.98 -11.91
C VAL A 108 -0.51 1.55 -10.68
N VAL A 109 0.15 0.69 -9.87
CA VAL A 109 0.96 1.11 -8.72
C VAL A 109 2.27 0.34 -8.73
N LEU A 110 3.37 1.03 -8.45
CA LEU A 110 4.67 0.46 -8.12
C LEU A 110 5.01 0.82 -6.69
N LEU A 111 5.53 -0.15 -5.94
CA LEU A 111 5.98 0.06 -4.59
C LEU A 111 7.34 -0.58 -4.41
N GLN A 112 8.31 0.23 -4.00
CA GLN A 112 9.65 -0.21 -3.64
C GLN A 112 9.85 -0.06 -2.14
N VAL A 113 10.06 -1.17 -1.44
CA VAL A 113 10.23 -1.21 0.01
C VAL A 113 11.71 -1.44 0.35
N SER A 114 12.33 -0.42 0.91
CA SER A 114 13.71 -0.41 1.41
C SER A 114 13.75 -0.57 2.93
N ALA A 115 14.92 -0.93 3.45
CA ALA A 115 15.11 -1.05 4.90
C ALA A 115 14.91 0.33 5.57
N PRO A 116 14.28 0.42 6.76
CA PRO A 116 14.05 1.70 7.44
C PRO A 116 15.33 2.30 8.04
N ARG A 117 16.39 1.50 8.19
CA ARG A 117 17.68 1.97 8.69
C ARG A 117 18.14 3.20 7.92
N ASP A 118 18.66 4.17 8.67
CA ASP A 118 19.18 5.45 8.15
C ASP A 118 18.12 6.31 7.45
N PHE A 119 16.82 6.13 7.72
CA PHE A 119 15.76 7.00 7.21
C PHE A 119 15.99 8.48 7.51
N HIS A 120 16.53 8.81 8.68
CA HIS A 120 16.82 10.20 9.04
C HIS A 120 17.91 10.84 8.15
N ASN A 121 18.66 10.04 7.40
CA ASN A 121 19.60 10.53 6.40
C ASN A 121 18.85 10.91 5.11
N VAL A 122 18.86 12.21 4.79
CA VAL A 122 18.23 12.75 3.58
C VAL A 122 18.75 12.10 2.30
N HIS A 123 20.01 11.69 2.26
CA HIS A 123 20.59 11.02 1.09
C HIS A 123 20.02 9.62 0.88
N THR A 124 19.74 8.90 1.97
CA THR A 124 19.12 7.57 1.89
C THR A 124 17.69 7.66 1.37
N ARG A 125 16.92 8.64 1.88
CA ARG A 125 15.56 8.92 1.40
C ARG A 125 15.54 9.30 -0.08
N ALA A 126 16.42 10.23 -0.47
CA ALA A 126 16.55 10.65 -1.87
C ALA A 126 17.00 9.49 -2.79
N ALA A 127 17.86 8.58 -2.30
CA ALA A 127 18.26 7.40 -3.05
C ALA A 127 17.09 6.41 -3.24
N ALA A 128 16.25 6.22 -2.21
CA ALA A 128 15.04 5.40 -2.32
C ALA A 128 14.05 5.98 -3.33
N GLU A 129 13.81 7.29 -3.29
CA GLU A 129 12.96 8.00 -4.27
C GLU A 129 13.54 7.91 -5.69
N ALA A 130 14.85 8.12 -5.85
CA ALA A 130 15.51 8.04 -7.16
C ALA A 130 15.43 6.62 -7.75
N LEU A 131 15.56 5.58 -6.91
CA LEU A 131 15.38 4.19 -7.33
C LEU A 131 13.95 3.95 -7.80
N THR A 132 12.95 4.31 -7.01
CA THR A 132 11.53 4.17 -7.38
C THR A 132 11.21 4.94 -8.64
N ALA A 133 11.71 6.17 -8.79
CA ALA A 133 11.55 6.97 -10.00
C ALA A 133 12.20 6.31 -11.22
N SER A 134 13.40 5.75 -11.10
CA SER A 134 14.03 4.99 -12.18
C SER A 134 13.20 3.78 -12.57
N GLN A 135 12.66 3.03 -11.60
CA GLN A 135 11.77 1.89 -11.87
C GLN A 135 10.49 2.35 -12.57
N PHE A 136 9.91 3.49 -12.19
CA PHE A 136 8.78 4.08 -12.89
C PHE A 136 9.08 4.28 -14.38
N GLU A 137 10.21 4.91 -14.73
CA GLU A 137 10.59 5.14 -16.14
C GLU A 137 10.70 3.82 -16.92
N HIS A 138 11.20 2.78 -16.25
CA HIS A 138 11.33 1.46 -16.87
C HIS A 138 9.99 0.75 -17.07
N VAL A 139 9.00 1.02 -16.23
CA VAL A 139 7.67 0.40 -16.29
C VAL A 139 6.70 1.19 -17.16
N ALA A 140 6.84 2.51 -17.24
CA ALA A 140 5.94 3.39 -17.97
C ALA A 140 5.58 2.92 -19.41
N PRO A 141 6.49 2.33 -20.21
CA PRO A 141 6.14 1.78 -21.52
C PRO A 141 5.13 0.62 -21.52
N TYR A 142 4.88 0.00 -20.37
CA TYR A 142 3.91 -1.08 -20.18
C TYR A 142 2.55 -0.61 -19.69
N CYS A 143 2.40 0.69 -19.40
CA CYS A 143 1.13 1.26 -18.98
C CYS A 143 0.38 1.75 -20.22
N ASP A 144 -0.83 1.21 -20.43
CA ASP A 144 -1.68 1.64 -21.54
C ASP A 144 -2.11 3.11 -21.36
N TYR A 145 -1.88 3.92 -22.38
CA TYR A 145 -1.38 5.28 -22.20
C TYR A 145 -2.36 6.41 -21.79
N ASP A 146 -3.52 6.11 -21.21
CA ASP A 146 -4.53 7.14 -20.88
C ASP A 146 -4.87 7.23 -19.38
N HIS A 147 -4.10 6.56 -18.52
CA HIS A 147 -4.19 6.69 -17.07
C HIS A 147 -2.83 7.03 -16.44
N SER A 148 -2.86 7.58 -15.23
CA SER A 148 -1.66 7.82 -14.43
C SER A 148 -1.13 6.50 -13.85
N LEU A 149 0.17 6.45 -13.58
CA LEU A 149 0.84 5.42 -12.80
C LEU A 149 1.24 6.05 -11.45
N CYS A 150 1.05 5.32 -10.36
CA CYS A 150 1.48 5.74 -9.03
C CYS A 150 2.76 4.99 -8.64
N ALA A 151 3.75 5.71 -8.11
CA ALA A 151 4.98 5.14 -7.60
C ALA A 151 5.16 5.50 -6.13
N ILE A 152 5.43 4.50 -5.30
CA ILE A 152 5.57 4.63 -3.85
C ILE A 152 6.98 4.17 -3.47
N ALA A 153 7.72 5.06 -2.81
CA ALA A 153 8.96 4.72 -2.13
C ALA A 153 8.65 4.49 -0.65
N ALA A 154 9.03 3.34 -0.12
CA ALA A 154 8.82 3.00 1.29
C ALA A 154 10.13 2.65 2.00
N MET A 155 10.24 3.06 3.26
CA MET A 155 11.32 2.73 4.17
C MET A 155 10.69 2.25 5.49
N GLY A 156 10.48 0.95 5.60
CA GLY A 156 9.64 0.37 6.65
C GLY A 156 8.18 0.82 6.53
N LYS A 157 7.64 1.49 7.58
CA LYS A 157 6.30 2.09 7.58
C LYS A 157 6.26 3.51 7.00
N LYS A 158 7.42 4.12 6.78
CA LYS A 158 7.54 5.48 6.24
C LYS A 158 7.44 5.43 4.73
N TRP A 159 6.82 6.43 4.12
CA TRP A 159 6.56 6.40 2.68
C TRP A 159 6.48 7.77 2.04
N SER A 160 6.83 7.85 0.76
CA SER A 160 6.52 8.96 -0.14
C SER A 160 5.95 8.40 -1.44
N ALA A 161 5.25 9.22 -2.21
CA ALA A 161 4.68 8.79 -3.48
C ALA A 161 4.54 9.92 -4.48
N PHE A 162 4.53 9.59 -5.76
CA PHE A 162 4.11 10.50 -6.81
C PHE A 162 3.19 9.80 -7.79
N GLN A 163 2.34 10.58 -8.44
CA GLN A 163 1.47 10.12 -9.50
C GLN A 163 1.76 10.90 -10.78
N ARG A 164 2.03 10.17 -11.87
CA ARG A 164 2.40 10.77 -13.15
C ARG A 164 1.82 10.00 -14.33
N SER A 165 1.53 10.70 -15.42
CA SER A 165 1.25 10.03 -16.69
C SER A 165 2.50 9.28 -17.19
N PRO A 166 2.37 8.02 -17.62
CA PRO A 166 3.46 7.27 -18.24
C PRO A 166 3.99 7.89 -19.55
N ARG A 167 3.24 8.83 -20.16
CA ARG A 167 3.67 9.56 -21.37
C ARG A 167 4.61 10.72 -21.08
N LEU A 168 4.63 11.21 -19.84
CA LEU A 168 5.41 12.38 -19.47
C LEU A 168 6.79 11.96 -18.97
N THR A 169 7.80 12.68 -19.42
CA THR A 169 9.13 12.65 -18.81
C THR A 169 9.10 13.31 -17.42
N ALA A 170 10.10 13.03 -16.60
CA ALA A 170 10.25 13.66 -15.29
C ALA A 170 10.35 15.20 -15.37
N GLU A 171 10.92 15.76 -16.44
CA GLU A 171 11.03 17.21 -16.62
C GLU A 171 9.67 17.83 -16.95
N GLU A 172 8.92 17.22 -17.86
CA GLU A 172 7.58 17.70 -18.24
C GLU A 172 6.61 17.63 -17.06
N ALA A 173 6.60 16.53 -16.31
CA ALA A 173 5.72 16.41 -15.16
C ALA A 173 6.00 17.44 -14.07
N ARG A 174 7.28 17.71 -13.77
CA ARG A 174 7.65 18.78 -12.83
C ARG A 174 7.17 20.15 -13.31
N SER A 175 7.23 20.42 -14.61
CA SER A 175 6.74 21.67 -15.19
C SER A 175 5.22 21.83 -15.13
N LEU A 176 4.48 20.72 -15.09
CA LEU A 176 3.02 20.67 -15.02
C LEU A 176 2.48 20.58 -13.57
N GLY A 177 3.36 20.52 -12.58
CA GLY A 177 2.98 20.40 -11.17
C GLY A 177 2.59 18.98 -10.79
N GLU A 178 3.51 18.03 -10.99
CA GLU A 178 3.39 16.64 -10.53
C GLU A 178 2.84 16.55 -9.10
N GLU A 179 1.84 15.68 -8.91
CA GLU A 179 1.33 15.36 -7.58
C GLU A 179 2.35 14.49 -6.87
N HIS A 180 2.97 15.06 -5.83
CA HIS A 180 3.98 14.41 -5.01
C HIS A 180 3.62 14.55 -3.53
N ILE A 181 3.66 13.42 -2.83
CA ILE A 181 3.49 13.31 -1.38
C ILE A 181 4.88 13.22 -0.77
N GLU A 182 5.24 14.21 0.05
CA GLU A 182 6.45 14.16 0.85
C GLU A 182 6.42 13.01 1.86
N TRP A 183 7.61 12.62 2.35
CA TRP A 183 7.74 11.52 3.31
C TRP A 183 6.82 11.66 4.52
N MET A 184 6.00 10.63 4.74
CA MET A 184 5.13 10.45 5.90
C MET A 184 5.71 9.37 6.83
N ASP A 185 5.51 9.53 8.15
CA ASP A 185 6.16 8.70 9.17
C ASP A 185 5.49 7.34 9.44
N ASP A 186 4.19 7.22 9.17
CA ASP A 186 3.49 5.95 9.41
C ASP A 186 2.35 5.75 8.41
N ILE A 187 2.46 4.71 7.59
CA ILE A 187 1.46 4.31 6.58
C ILE A 187 0.08 4.01 7.17
N VAL A 188 -0.01 3.63 8.46
CA VAL A 188 -1.31 3.36 9.12
C VAL A 188 -1.84 4.53 9.96
N SER A 189 -1.16 5.68 9.94
CA SER A 189 -1.68 6.89 10.57
C SER A 189 -2.86 7.47 9.78
N GLU A 190 -3.71 8.22 10.47
CA GLU A 190 -4.86 8.90 9.87
C GLU A 190 -4.48 9.82 8.70
N PRO A 191 -3.47 10.71 8.81
CA PRO A 191 -3.05 11.53 7.67
C PRO A 191 -2.59 10.70 6.46
N SER A 192 -1.85 9.60 6.69
CA SER A 192 -1.41 8.72 5.59
C SER A 192 -2.60 8.05 4.91
N PHE A 193 -3.59 7.62 5.68
CA PHE A 193 -4.80 7.00 5.15
C PHE A 193 -5.56 7.97 4.25
N GLU A 194 -5.81 9.20 4.70
CA GLU A 194 -6.51 10.24 3.93
C GLU A 194 -5.78 10.55 2.62
N MET A 195 -4.45 10.70 2.69
CA MET A 195 -3.64 10.98 1.51
C MET A 195 -3.70 9.83 0.48
N LEU A 196 -3.61 8.58 0.94
CA LEU A 196 -3.75 7.41 0.06
C LEU A 196 -5.16 7.27 -0.51
N GLU A 197 -6.19 7.57 0.27
CA GLU A 197 -7.57 7.57 -0.21
C GLU A 197 -7.74 8.53 -1.38
N CYS A 198 -7.25 9.76 -1.24
CA CYS A 198 -7.25 10.76 -2.31
C CYS A 198 -6.46 10.27 -3.55
N PHE A 199 -5.23 9.81 -3.35
CA PHE A 199 -4.35 9.36 -4.44
C PHE A 199 -4.93 8.17 -5.20
N PHE A 200 -5.35 7.12 -4.49
CA PHE A 200 -5.86 5.91 -5.12
C PHE A 200 -7.26 6.09 -5.69
N ALA A 201 -8.11 6.95 -5.12
CA ALA A 201 -9.38 7.31 -5.72
C ALA A 201 -9.18 8.01 -7.08
N SER A 202 -8.24 8.98 -7.15
CA SER A 202 -7.87 9.66 -8.38
C SER A 202 -7.37 8.67 -9.44
N LEU A 203 -6.44 7.78 -9.06
CA LEU A 203 -5.91 6.74 -9.93
C LEU A 203 -7.00 5.82 -10.48
N LYS A 204 -7.88 5.29 -9.62
CA LYS A 204 -8.98 4.41 -10.02
C LYS A 204 -10.00 5.11 -10.90
N ALA A 205 -10.26 6.40 -10.67
CA ALA A 205 -11.16 7.19 -11.52
C ALA A 205 -10.62 7.31 -12.94
N GLY A 206 -9.32 7.59 -13.09
CA GLY A 206 -8.64 7.61 -14.40
C GLY A 206 -8.75 6.27 -15.13
N VAL A 207 -8.51 5.15 -14.42
CA VAL A 207 -8.63 3.79 -14.98
C VAL A 207 -10.06 3.48 -15.45
N ARG A 208 -11.09 3.90 -14.70
CA ARG A 208 -12.49 3.67 -15.07
C ARG A 208 -12.95 4.53 -16.25
N ALA A 209 -12.53 5.79 -16.31
CA ALA A 209 -12.88 6.70 -17.41
C ALA A 209 -12.39 6.14 -18.76
N TYR A 210 -11.20 5.52 -18.78
CA TYR A 210 -10.69 4.86 -19.96
C TYR A 210 -11.53 3.67 -20.42
N ARG A 211 -11.98 2.80 -19.50
CA ARG A 211 -12.83 1.63 -19.82
C ARG A 211 -14.17 2.01 -20.46
N LEU A 212 -14.67 3.23 -20.22
CA LEU A 212 -15.94 3.71 -20.77
C LEU A 212 -15.78 4.47 -22.10
N GLY A 213 -14.54 4.83 -22.46
CA GLY A 213 -14.23 5.54 -23.71
C GLY A 213 -13.84 4.62 -24.89
N GLN A 214 -13.71 3.32 -24.64
CA GLN A 214 -13.55 2.26 -25.66
C GLN A 214 -14.89 1.59 -25.96
#